data_AF-A0A918MD56-F1
#
_entry.id   AF-A0A918MD56-F1
#
_cell.length_a   1.000
_cell.length_b   1.000
_cell.length_c   1.000
_cell.angle_alpha   90.00
_cell.angle_beta   90.00
_cell.angle_gamma   90.00
#
_symmetry.space_group_name_H-M   'P 1'
#
loop_
_entity.id
_entity.type
_entity.pdbx_description
1 polymer ?
#
loop_
_entity_poly.entity_id
_entity_poly.type
_entity_poly.pdbx_seq_one_letter_code
_entity_poly.pdbx_strand_id
1 'polypeptide(L)' 'MDTAALHTVEANGITLACRAWGPADAPSLVLSHCRGADGGDWAHLAERLAEPRVPAGCTPPTCAATGTATGRGATGPRR' A
#
# COMPACT_ATOMS: atom_id res chain seq x y z
N MET A 1 5.77 -4.20 15.61
CA MET A 1 5.36 -3.44 14.41
C MET A 1 4.15 -4.14 13.86
N ASP A 2 3.01 -3.45 13.85
CA ASP A 2 1.77 -3.95 13.27
C ASP A 2 1.99 -4.10 11.77
N THR A 3 2.20 -5.34 11.32
CA THR A 3 2.34 -5.62 9.89
C THR A 3 1.00 -5.27 9.26
N ALA A 4 0.97 -4.26 8.37
CA ALA A 4 -0.28 -3.81 7.75
C ALA A 4 -1.17 -4.99 7.34
N ALA A 5 -2.38 -5.03 7.90
CA ALA A 5 -3.30 -6.13 7.72
C ALA A 5 -3.64 -6.29 6.23
N LEU A 6 -3.52 -7.52 5.74
CA LEU A 6 -3.94 -7.87 4.40
C LEU A 6 -5.47 -7.82 4.34
N HIS A 7 -6.01 -7.06 3.40
CA HIS A 7 -7.43 -6.97 3.12
C HIS A 7 -7.69 -7.18 1.64
N THR A 8 -8.95 -7.40 1.28
CA THR A 8 -9.37 -7.61 -0.10
C THR A 8 -10.32 -6.52 -0.54
N VAL A 9 -10.15 -6.02 -1.76
CA VAL A 9 -11.04 -5.02 -2.38
C VAL A 9 -11.55 -5.57 -3.71
N GLU A 10 -12.85 -5.46 -3.93
CA GLU A 10 -13.46 -5.73 -5.23
C GLU A 10 -13.39 -4.47 -6.10
N ALA A 11 -12.70 -4.57 -7.23
CA ALA A 11 -12.57 -3.47 -8.19
C ALA A 11 -12.75 -4.01 -9.61
N ASN A 12 -13.73 -3.45 -10.35
CA ASN A 12 -14.03 -3.85 -11.73
C ASN A 12 -14.23 -5.37 -11.91
N GLY A 13 -14.85 -6.03 -10.93
CA GLY A 13 -15.08 -7.48 -10.95
C GLY A 13 -13.83 -8.34 -10.68
N ILE A 14 -12.78 -7.75 -10.13
CA ILE A 14 -11.55 -8.43 -9.74
C ILE A 14 -11.31 -8.21 -8.24
N THR A 15 -11.11 -9.31 -7.51
CA THR A 15 -10.63 -9.28 -6.13
C THR A 15 -9.13 -8.95 -6.09
N LEU A 16 -8.78 -7.83 -5.47
CA LEU A 16 -7.40 -7.42 -5.22
C LEU A 16 -7.04 -7.64 -3.76
N ALA A 17 -5.95 -8.36 -3.52
CA ALA A 17 -5.35 -8.42 -2.18
C ALA A 17 -4.50 -7.16 -1.99
N CYS A 18 -4.71 -6.44 -0.89
CA CYS A 18 -4.00 -5.20 -0.63
C CYS A 18 -3.64 -5.01 0.84
N ARG A 19 -2.60 -4.21 1.06
CA ARG A 19 -2.15 -3.76 2.37
C ARG A 19 -2.08 -2.25 2.35
N ALA A 20 -2.46 -1.61 3.46
CA ALA A 20 -2.47 -0.17 3.60
C ALA A 20 -1.60 0.25 4.78
N TRP A 21 -0.78 1.29 4.59
CA TRP A 21 0.06 1.88 5.62
C TRP A 21 -0.20 3.39 5.71
N GLY A 22 -0.16 3.92 6.93
CA GLY A 22 -0.32 5.34 7.19
C GLY A 22 -1.75 5.75 7.60
N PRO A 23 -1.93 7.03 7.95
CA PRO A 23 -3.20 7.55 8.45
C PRO A 23 -4.21 7.75 7.30
N ALA A 24 -5.48 7.43 7.54
CA ALA A 24 -6.50 7.37 6.49
C ALA A 24 -6.86 8.73 5.86
N ASP A 25 -6.53 9.85 6.51
CA ASP A 25 -6.78 11.21 6.05
C ASP A 25 -5.63 11.80 5.21
N ALA A 26 -4.57 11.02 4.99
CA ALA A 26 -3.43 11.38 4.18
C ALA A 26 -3.66 11.19 2.67
N PRO A 27 -3.09 12.04 1.79
CA PRO A 27 -2.97 11.78 0.36
C PRO A 27 -2.63 10.31 0.03
N SER A 28 -3.34 9.66 -0.89
CA SER A 28 -3.10 8.25 -1.20
C SER A 28 -2.02 8.04 -2.27
N LEU A 29 -1.18 7.01 -2.10
CA LEU A 29 -0.19 6.52 -3.05
C LEU A 29 -0.40 5.01 -3.27
N VAL A 30 -0.49 4.58 -4.52
CA VAL A 30 -0.64 3.16 -4.89
C VAL A 30 0.69 2.62 -5.40
N LEU A 31 1.17 1.53 -4.80
CA LEU A 31 2.35 0.79 -5.24
C LEU A 31 1.91 -0.50 -5.94
N SER A 32 2.33 -0.67 -7.19
CA SER A 32 2.01 -1.85 -7.99
C SER A 32 3.27 -2.68 -8.22
N HIS A 33 3.16 -3.98 -8.03
CA HIS A 33 4.24 -4.93 -8.29
C HIS A 33 4.27 -5.33 -9.77
N CYS A 34 5.43 -5.75 -10.24
CA CYS A 34 5.60 -6.33 -11.58
C CYS A 34 5.17 -7.80 -11.59
N ARG A 35 5.04 -8.40 -12.78
CA ARG A 35 4.73 -9.83 -12.92
C ARG A 35 5.72 -10.70 -12.14
N GLY A 36 5.20 -11.58 -11.28
CA GLY A 36 6.00 -12.55 -10.52
C GLY A 36 6.46 -12.06 -9.15
N ALA A 37 6.24 -10.79 -8.82
CA ALA A 37 6.40 -10.21 -7.49
C ALA A 37 5.06 -10.21 -6.73
N ASP A 38 5.03 -9.71 -5.49
CA ASP A 38 3.80 -9.46 -4.75
C ASP A 38 3.83 -8.15 -3.94
N GLY A 39 2.69 -7.78 -3.36
CA GLY A 39 2.56 -6.52 -2.62
C GLY A 39 3.39 -6.44 -1.34
N GLY A 40 3.86 -7.57 -0.81
CA GLY A 40 4.75 -7.66 0.33
C GLY A 40 6.14 -7.09 0.07
N ASP A 41 6.60 -7.13 -1.19
CA ASP A 41 7.91 -6.58 -1.60
C ASP A 41 8.02 -5.06 -1.33
N TRP A 42 6.87 -4.38 -1.23
CA TRP A 42 6.80 -2.94 -0.97
C TRP A 42 6.76 -2.58 0.52
N ALA A 43 6.66 -3.53 1.45
CA ALA A 43 6.34 -3.25 2.86
C ALA A 43 7.28 -2.21 3.49
N HIS A 44 8.59 -2.38 3.35
CA HIS A 44 9.58 -1.44 3.92
C HIS A 44 9.50 -0.03 3.31
N LEU A 45 9.22 0.06 2.01
CA LEU A 45 9.07 1.36 1.34
C LEU A 45 7.74 2.03 1.72
N ALA A 46 6.66 1.25 1.82
CA ALA A 46 5.35 1.74 2.21
C ALA A 46 5.35 2.28 3.65
N GLU A 47 6.01 1.60 4.59
CA GLU A 47 6.20 2.08 5.96
C GLU A 47 6.91 3.44 5.99
N ARG A 48 8.02 3.58 5.25
CA ARG A 48 8.79 4.84 5.20
C ARG A 48 8.07 5.99 4.51
N LEU A 49 7.18 5.68 3.57
CA LEU A 49 6.35 6.69 2.89
C LEU A 49 5.14 7.11 3.73
N ALA A 50 4.66 6.20 4.58
CA ALA A 50 3.60 6.46 5.55
C ALA A 50 4.06 7.30 6.75
N GLU A 51 5.37 7.35 7.03
CA GLU A 51 5.93 8.24 8.05
C GLU A 51 5.71 9.71 7.65
N PRO A 52 5.12 10.54 8.54
CA PRO A 52 4.97 11.96 8.29
C PRO A 52 6.34 12.59 8.11
N ARG A 53 6.68 12.99 6.89
CA ARG A 53 7.84 13.85 6.65
C ARG A 53 7.37 15.28 6.86
N VAL A 54 7.86 15.93 7.90
CA VAL A 54 7.70 17.38 8.06
C VAL A 54 8.96 18.02 7.44
N PRO A 55 8.96 18.43 6.16
CA PRO A 55 10.00 19.32 5.68
C PRO A 55 9.91 20.62 6.48
N ALA A 56 11.05 21.17 6.91
CA ALA A 56 11.10 22.42 7.66
C ALA A 56 10.34 23.51 6.88
N GLY A 57 9.22 23.98 7.43
CA GLY A 57 8.38 25.03 6.84
C GLY A 57 7.06 24.61 6.20
N CYS A 58 6.66 23.33 6.21
CA CYS A 58 5.32 22.91 5.77
C CYS A 58 4.34 22.74 6.94
N THR A 59 3.15 23.35 6.83
CA THR A 59 2.06 23.19 7.79
C THR A 59 1.33 21.85 7.54
N PRO A 60 1.04 21.04 8.58
CA PRO A 60 0.41 19.73 8.43
C PRO A 60 -1.07 19.94 8.09
N PRO A 61 -1.47 19.63 6.84
CA PRO A 61 -1.89 18.24 6.57
C PRO A 61 -1.40 17.67 5.22
N THR A 62 -0.48 18.34 4.52
CA THR A 62 -0.14 17.99 3.13
C THR A 62 0.92 16.90 2.94
N CYS A 63 1.51 16.36 4.01
CA CYS A 63 2.73 15.52 3.90
C CYS A 63 2.59 14.05 4.28
N ALA A 64 1.43 13.58 4.74
CA ALA A 64 1.24 12.14 4.95
C ALA A 64 0.87 11.49 3.62
N ALA A 65 1.41 10.30 3.32
CA ALA A 65 0.94 9.51 2.18
C ALA A 65 0.48 8.12 2.64
N THR A 66 -0.74 7.72 2.28
CA THR A 66 -1.24 6.36 2.53
C THR A 66 -0.73 5.44 1.42
N GLY A 67 0.14 4.49 1.73
CA GLY A 67 0.62 3.50 0.78
C GLY A 67 -0.38 2.35 0.64
N THR A 68 -0.83 2.03 -0.58
CA THR A 68 -1.61 0.81 -0.87
C THR A 68 -0.83 -0.08 -1.82
N ALA A 69 -0.43 -1.27 -1.37
CA ALA A 69 0.22 -2.26 -2.23
C ALA A 69 -0.83 -3.27 -2.70
N THR A 70 -1.02 -3.44 -4.01
CA THR A 70 -1.97 -4.43 -4.55
C THR A 70 -1.22 -5.65 -5.08
N GLY A 71 -1.78 -6.84 -4.86
CA GLY A 71 -1.33 -8.15 -5.33
C GLY A 71 -2.50 -8.90 -5.96
N ARG A 72 -2.34 -9.53 -7.13
CA ARG A 72 -3.35 -10.46 -7.64
C ARG A 72 -3.27 -11.72 -6.77
N GLY A 73 -4.37 -12.09 -6.11
CA GLY A 73 -4.46 -13.38 -5.42
C GLY A 73 -4.30 -14.53 -6.43
N ALA A 74 -3.11 -15.11 -6.48
CA ALA A 74 -2.86 -16.29 -7.29
C ALA A 74 -3.29 -17.54 -6.53
N THR A 75 -4.59 -17.85 -6.54
CA THR A 75 -5.06 -19.21 -6.28
C THR A 75 -5.51 -19.84 -7.60
N GLY A 76 -4.55 -20.46 -8.28
CA GLY A 76 -4.77 -21.34 -9.43
C GLY A 76 -3.49 -22.14 -9.69
N PRO A 77 -3.56 -23.47 -9.89
CA PRO A 77 -2.37 -24.30 -10.03
C PRO A 77 -1.60 -23.91 -11.28
N ARG A 78 -0.28 -23.81 -11.15
CA ARG A 78 0.64 -23.67 -12.29
C ARG A 78 0.51 -24.95 -13.13
N ARG A 79 0.01 -24.82 -14.35
CA ARG A 79 0.19 -25.81 -15.43
C ARG A 79 1.43 -25.46 -16.22
#